data_AF-A0AA37NC61-F1
#
_entry.id   AF-A0AA37NC61-F1
#
_cell.length_a   1.000
_cell.length_b   1.000
_cell.length_c   1.000
_cell.angle_alpha   90.00
_cell.angle_beta   90.00
_cell.angle_gamma   90.00
#
_symmetry.space_group_name_H-M   'P 1'
#
loop_
_entity.id
_entity.type
_entity.pdbx_description
1 polymer ?
#
loop_
_entity_poly.entity_id
_entity_poly.type
_entity_poly.pdbx_seq_one_letter_code
_entity_poly.pdbx_strand_id
1 'polypeptide(L)'
;MENYMKKAADAFLVGRPYGMRVDFRRKGYVLFNRRMNVLGNEMQGDIGTLPLERFEVEEIPLSGELVERHGDFTDVFFYSDRTNPYAGDVPDFGKLKTYNRYMYPLSVVLCRDL
;
A
#
# COMPACT_ATOMS: atom_id res chain seq x y z
N MET A 1 -7.37 -19.02 -19.25
CA MET A 1 -7.79 -18.60 -17.90
C MET A 1 -6.58 -18.10 -17.08
N GLU A 2 -5.46 -18.82 -17.12
CA GLU A 2 -4.17 -18.46 -16.51
C GLU A 2 -3.69 -17.02 -16.79
N ASN A 3 -3.89 -16.50 -18.01
CA ASN A 3 -3.53 -15.13 -18.39
C ASN A 3 -4.34 -14.05 -17.63
N TYR A 4 -5.58 -14.32 -17.23
CA TYR A 4 -6.39 -13.33 -16.49
C TYR A 4 -5.99 -13.27 -15.01
N MET A 5 -5.70 -14.41 -14.39
CA MET A 5 -5.26 -14.45 -12.99
C MET A 5 -3.90 -13.78 -12.83
N LYS A 6 -2.95 -14.07 -13.72
CA LYS A 6 -1.65 -13.40 -13.73
C LYS A 6 -1.79 -11.89 -13.88
N LYS A 7 -2.62 -11.43 -14.84
CA LYS A 7 -2.91 -10.00 -15.01
C LYS A 7 -3.55 -9.36 -13.77
N ALA A 8 -4.46 -10.06 -13.09
CA ALA A 8 -5.07 -9.56 -11.87
C ALA A 8 -4.05 -9.46 -10.72
N ALA A 9 -3.17 -10.45 -10.59
CA ALA A 9 -2.07 -10.43 -9.62
C ALA A 9 -1.09 -9.28 -9.91
N ASP A 10 -0.64 -9.14 -11.16
CA ASP A 10 0.28 -8.07 -11.57
C ASP A 10 -0.36 -6.69 -11.34
N ALA A 11 -1.63 -6.52 -11.71
CA ALA A 11 -2.39 -5.28 -11.47
C ALA A 11 -2.54 -4.98 -9.97
N PHE A 12 -2.73 -6.00 -9.13
CA PHE A 12 -2.76 -5.81 -7.68
C PHE A 12 -1.40 -5.36 -7.14
N LEU A 13 -0.31 -6.05 -7.51
CA LEU A 13 1.03 -5.76 -7.00
C LEU A 13 1.54 -4.38 -7.40
N VAL A 14 1.16 -3.90 -8.57
CA VAL A 14 1.62 -2.62 -9.14
C VAL A 14 0.64 -1.48 -8.85
N GLY A 15 -0.67 -1.75 -8.92
CA GLY A 15 -1.71 -0.73 -8.85
C GLY A 15 -2.27 -0.48 -7.45
N ARG A 16 -2.15 -1.44 -6.53
CA ARG A 16 -2.66 -1.29 -5.17
C ARG A 16 -1.56 -0.95 -4.16
N PRO A 17 -1.87 -0.19 -3.08
CA PRO A 17 -0.94 0.07 -2.01
C PRO A 17 -0.34 -1.21 -1.41
N TYR A 18 0.97 -1.38 -1.55
CA TYR A 18 1.73 -2.34 -0.74
C TYR A 18 2.00 -1.76 0.65
N GLY A 19 2.31 -0.47 0.69
CA GLY A 19 2.50 0.25 1.92
C GLY A 19 2.33 1.75 1.77
N MET A 20 2.53 2.42 2.89
CA MET A 20 2.48 3.86 3.03
C MET A 20 3.65 4.32 3.89
N ARG A 21 4.34 5.38 3.47
CA ARG A 21 5.25 6.13 4.34
C ARG A 21 4.56 7.40 4.80
N VAL A 22 4.60 7.68 6.09
CA VAL A 22 4.13 8.94 6.68
C VAL A 22 5.31 9.66 7.31
N ASP A 23 5.62 10.84 6.81
CA ASP A 23 6.68 11.73 7.31
C ASP A 23 6.04 12.87 8.11
N PHE A 24 6.15 12.79 9.44
CA PHE A 24 5.54 13.76 10.35
C PHE A 24 6.26 15.11 10.32
N ARG A 25 7.56 15.10 10.05
CA ARG A 25 8.38 16.32 9.98
C ARG A 25 8.02 17.15 8.77
N ARG A 26 7.79 16.50 7.63
CA ARG A 26 7.39 17.14 6.36
C ARG A 26 5.87 17.25 6.21
N LYS A 27 5.10 16.71 7.15
CA LYS A 27 3.63 16.61 7.11
C LYS A 27 3.14 16.05 5.78
N GLY A 28 3.75 14.96 5.36
CA GLY A 28 3.47 14.33 4.08
C GLY A 28 3.41 12.82 4.17
N TYR A 29 2.79 12.21 3.17
CA TYR A 29 2.69 10.77 3.04
C TYR A 29 2.95 10.35 1.60
N VAL A 30 3.23 9.07 1.39
CA VAL A 30 3.26 8.48 0.05
C VAL A 30 2.76 7.05 0.12
N LEU A 31 1.86 6.69 -0.79
CA LEU A 31 1.49 5.30 -1.04
C LEU A 31 2.45 4.70 -2.06
N PHE A 32 2.94 3.50 -1.79
CA PHE A 32 3.85 2.80 -2.69
C PHE A 32 3.38 1.37 -2.95
N ASN A 33 3.69 0.88 -4.14
CA ASN A 33 3.34 -0.46 -4.60
C ASN A 33 4.42 -1.50 -4.22
N ARG A 34 4.25 -2.75 -4.65
CA ARG A 34 5.19 -3.83 -4.32
C ARG A 34 6.57 -3.65 -4.94
N ARG A 35 6.71 -2.78 -5.94
CA ARG A 35 7.98 -2.39 -6.55
C ARG A 35 8.69 -1.27 -5.79
N MET A 36 8.17 -0.87 -4.62
CA MET A 36 8.70 0.23 -3.81
C MET A 36 8.66 1.56 -4.59
N ASN A 37 7.65 1.71 -5.44
CA ASN A 37 7.48 2.84 -6.35
C ASN A 37 6.04 3.38 -6.27
N VAL A 38 5.76 4.48 -6.96
CA VAL A 38 4.40 5.03 -7.06
C VAL A 38 3.42 4.00 -7.64
N LEU A 39 2.16 4.08 -7.22
CA LEU A 39 1.10 3.19 -7.70
C LEU A 39 0.99 3.26 -9.24
N GLY A 40 0.87 2.11 -9.88
CA GLY A 40 0.85 1.97 -11.34
C GLY A 40 2.22 1.85 -12.01
N ASN A 41 3.33 2.09 -11.31
CA ASN A 41 4.67 1.98 -11.89
C ASN A 41 5.27 0.57 -11.72
N GLU A 42 5.60 -0.08 -12.83
CA GLU A 42 6.14 -1.44 -12.85
C GLU A 42 7.64 -1.51 -12.53
N MET A 43 8.35 -0.38 -12.57
CA MET A 43 9.79 -0.33 -12.32
C MET A 43 10.11 -0.37 -10.83
N GLN A 44 11.21 -1.06 -10.49
CA GLN A 44 11.77 -1.03 -9.14
C GLN A 44 12.10 0.42 -8.74
N GLY A 45 11.67 0.79 -7.54
CA GLY A 45 11.91 2.10 -6.95
C GLY A 45 12.57 2.02 -5.58
N ASP A 46 12.70 3.20 -4.98
CA ASP A 46 13.12 3.41 -3.60
C ASP A 46 12.16 4.42 -2.94
N ILE A 47 11.49 3.98 -1.86
CA ILE A 47 10.52 4.79 -1.11
C ILE A 47 11.15 6.11 -0.64
N GLY A 48 12.44 6.12 -0.31
CA GLY A 48 13.15 7.32 0.14
C GLY A 48 13.18 8.47 -0.87
N THR A 49 12.97 8.15 -2.15
CA THR A 49 13.02 9.11 -3.25
C THR A 49 11.64 9.54 -3.76
N LEU A 50 10.58 8.88 -3.29
CA LEU A 50 9.23 9.13 -3.80
C LEU A 50 8.70 10.51 -3.35
N PRO A 51 7.91 11.17 -4.20
CA PRO A 51 7.31 12.45 -3.84
C PRO A 51 6.31 12.27 -2.70
N LEU A 52 6.45 13.09 -1.66
CA LEU A 52 5.47 13.15 -0.58
C LEU A 52 4.31 14.05 -0.96
N GLU A 53 3.11 13.54 -0.74
CA GLU A 53 1.86 14.26 -0.80
C GLU A 53 1.54 14.86 0.56
N ARG A 54 0.98 16.08 0.58
CA ARG A 54 0.56 16.68 1.84
C ARG A 54 -0.77 16.09 2.28
N PHE A 55 -0.96 15.99 3.59
CA PHE A 55 -2.25 15.68 4.18
C PHE A 55 -2.67 16.85 5.09
N GLU A 56 -3.96 17.19 5.05
CA GLU A 56 -4.54 18.27 5.87
C GLU A 56 -5.25 17.73 7.12
N VAL A 57 -5.15 16.44 7.39
CA VAL A 57 -5.79 15.78 8.52
C VAL A 57 -4.92 15.82 9.78
N GLU A 58 -5.56 15.79 10.95
CA GLU A 58 -4.85 15.71 12.23
C GLU A 58 -4.11 14.38 12.39
N GLU A 59 -4.74 13.27 11.96
CA GLU A 59 -4.18 11.93 12.07
C GLU A 59 -4.44 11.11 10.80
N ILE A 60 -3.43 10.34 10.38
CA ILE A 60 -3.54 9.31 9.34
C ILE A 60 -3.59 7.93 10.01
N PRO A 61 -4.47 7.00 9.57
CA PRO A 61 -4.46 5.63 10.04
C PRO A 61 -3.12 4.93 9.78
N LEU A 62 -2.44 4.50 10.84
CA LEU A 62 -1.17 3.77 10.76
C LEU A 62 -1.33 2.25 10.96
N SER A 63 -2.56 1.73 10.80
CA SER A 63 -2.83 0.31 10.91
C SER A 63 -2.42 -0.41 9.63
N GLY A 64 -1.64 -1.48 9.78
CA GLY A 64 -1.24 -2.37 8.70
C GLY A 64 -0.93 -3.76 9.25
N GLU A 65 -0.40 -4.61 8.38
CA GLU A 65 0.15 -5.91 8.78
C GLU A 65 1.47 -5.75 9.52
N LEU A 66 2.32 -4.84 9.04
CA LEU A 66 3.58 -4.47 9.67
C LEU A 66 3.67 -2.95 9.74
N VAL A 67 4.13 -2.45 10.90
CA VAL A 67 4.34 -1.03 11.14
C VAL A 67 5.78 -0.85 11.62
N GLU A 68 6.58 -0.16 10.83
CA GLU A 68 7.97 0.16 11.13
C GLU A 68 8.07 1.64 11.49
N ARG A 69 8.41 1.92 12.74
CA ARG A 69 8.56 3.29 13.24
C ARG A 69 10.01 3.70 13.17
N HIS A 70 10.27 4.79 12.48
CA HIS A 70 11.56 5.46 12.40
C HIS A 70 11.47 6.80 13.15
N GLY A 71 12.61 7.46 13.39
CA GLY A 71 12.64 8.70 14.16
C GLY A 71 11.75 9.80 13.55
N ASP A 72 11.85 10.00 12.23
CA ASP A 72 11.19 11.12 11.53
C ASP A 72 9.95 10.68 10.71
N PHE A 73 9.79 9.37 10.47
CA PHE A 73 8.72 8.83 9.64
C PHE A 73 8.27 7.44 10.11
N THR A 74 7.13 6.96 9.62
CA THR A 74 6.63 5.60 9.85
C THR A 74 6.27 4.96 8.53
N ASP A 75 6.73 3.73 8.33
CA ASP A 75 6.35 2.88 7.20
C ASP A 75 5.31 1.87 7.66
N VAL A 76 4.23 1.77 6.90
CA VAL A 76 3.12 0.83 7.13
C VAL A 76 3.01 -0.07 5.93
N PHE A 77 3.05 -1.38 6.13
CA PHE A 77 2.87 -2.39 5.08
C PHE A 77 1.53 -3.08 5.27
N PHE A 78 0.75 -3.21 4.19
CA PHE A 78 -0.64 -3.67 4.26
C PHE A 78 -0.80 -5.17 4.00
N TYR A 79 0.21 -5.80 3.41
CA TYR A 79 0.31 -7.25 3.23
C TYR A 79 1.77 -7.68 3.14
N SER A 80 2.04 -8.99 3.23
CA SER A 80 3.35 -9.63 3.03
C SER A 80 3.25 -10.68 1.92
N ASP A 81 4.32 -11.44 1.66
CA ASP A 81 4.23 -12.60 0.76
C ASP A 81 3.23 -13.66 1.24
N ARG A 82 3.04 -13.77 2.57
CA ARG A 82 2.15 -14.77 3.16
C ARG A 82 0.67 -14.36 3.10
N THR A 83 0.41 -13.06 3.20
CA THR A 83 -0.94 -12.49 3.25
C THR A 83 -1.35 -11.79 1.96
N ASN A 84 -0.48 -11.78 0.94
CA ASN A 84 -0.86 -11.35 -0.41
C ASN A 84 -2.06 -12.18 -0.90
N PRO A 85 -3.21 -11.55 -1.21
CA PRO A 85 -4.41 -12.25 -1.66
C PRO A 85 -4.21 -12.94 -3.02
N TYR A 86 -3.20 -12.58 -3.80
CA TYR A 86 -2.90 -13.14 -5.12
C TYR A 86 -1.64 -14.03 -5.15
N ALA A 87 -1.14 -14.50 -4.00
CA ALA A 87 0.06 -15.35 -3.95
C ALA A 87 -0.16 -16.80 -4.44
N GLY A 88 -1.41 -17.26 -4.55
CA GLY A 88 -1.76 -18.61 -5.05
C GLY A 88 -2.38 -18.59 -6.44
N ASP A 89 -2.82 -19.77 -6.90
CA ASP A 89 -3.44 -19.94 -8.22
C ASP A 89 -4.80 -19.23 -8.35
N VAL A 90 -5.47 -19.00 -7.21
CA VAL A 90 -6.74 -18.29 -7.12
C VAL A 90 -6.67 -17.20 -6.04
N PRO A 91 -7.40 -16.08 -6.21
CA PRO A 91 -7.48 -15.04 -5.19
C PRO A 91 -8.05 -15.55 -3.87
N ASP A 92 -7.37 -15.24 -2.77
CA ASP A 92 -7.84 -15.50 -1.42
C ASP A 92 -8.67 -14.30 -0.93
N PHE A 93 -9.99 -14.48 -0.92
CA PHE A 93 -10.93 -13.44 -0.48
C PHE A 93 -10.86 -13.14 1.02
N GLY A 94 -10.36 -14.07 1.84
CA GLY A 94 -10.13 -13.84 3.26
C GLY A 94 -8.98 -12.85 3.47
N LYS A 95 -7.86 -13.07 2.77
CA LYS A 95 -6.72 -12.14 2.73
C LYS A 95 -7.11 -10.80 2.13
N LEU A 96 -7.88 -10.79 1.05
CA LEU A 96 -8.33 -9.55 0.40
C LEU A 96 -9.25 -8.74 1.34
N LYS A 97 -10.13 -9.41 2.08
CA LYS A 97 -10.97 -8.77 3.09
C LYS A 97 -10.14 -8.16 4.21
N THR A 98 -9.08 -8.83 4.67
CA THR A 98 -8.15 -8.28 5.66
C THR A 98 -7.43 -7.04 5.13
N TYR A 99 -6.87 -7.13 3.93
CA TYR A 99 -6.26 -5.98 3.24
C TYR A 99 -7.22 -4.79 3.14
N ASN A 100 -8.47 -5.03 2.72
CA ASN A 100 -9.48 -3.97 2.57
C ASN A 100 -9.88 -3.30 3.89
N ARG A 101 -9.67 -3.95 5.05
CA ARG A 101 -9.88 -3.31 6.36
C ARG A 101 -8.89 -2.17 6.62
N TYR A 102 -7.70 -2.22 6.03
CA TYR A 102 -6.74 -1.12 6.07
C TYR A 102 -7.05 -0.06 5.02
N MET A 103 -7.49 -0.47 3.83
CA MET A 103 -7.74 0.45 2.72
C MET A 103 -8.93 1.36 2.96
N TYR A 104 -10.03 0.84 3.50
CA TYR A 104 -11.27 1.62 3.69
C TYR A 104 -11.11 2.87 4.58
N PRO A 105 -10.53 2.81 5.79
CA PRO A 105 -10.32 4.02 6.57
C PRO A 105 -9.34 4.97 5.90
N LEU A 106 -8.32 4.43 5.21
CA LEU A 106 -7.32 5.23 4.52
C LEU A 106 -7.91 5.96 3.31
N SER A 107 -8.80 5.33 2.54
CA SER A 107 -9.49 5.92 1.39
C SER A 107 -10.37 7.10 1.82
N VAL A 108 -11.04 6.97 2.97
CA VAL A 108 -11.85 8.05 3.57
C VAL A 108 -10.98 9.23 3.99
N VAL A 109 -9.88 8.98 4.70
CA VAL A 109 -9.00 10.03 5.21
C VAL A 109 -8.24 10.75 4.09
N LEU A 110 -7.83 10.03 3.06
CA LEU A 110 -7.10 10.58 1.92
C LEU A 110 -8.02 11.11 0.80
N CYS A 111 -9.34 10.93 0.92
CA CYS A 111 -10.33 11.25 -0.12
C CYS A 111 -9.97 10.65 -1.49
N ARG A 112 -9.64 9.35 -1.53
CA ARG A 112 -9.19 8.64 -2.74
C ARG A 112 -9.76 7.24 -2.84
N ASP A 113 -10.01 6.77 -4.06
CA ASP A 113 -10.36 5.38 -4.31
C ASP A 113 -9.11 4.48 -4.22
N LEU A 114 -9.10 3.54 -3.26
CA LEU A 114 -7.98 2.64 -2.97
C LEU A 114 -8.30 1.16 -3.15
#